data_AF-A0A2X3JY53-F1
#
_entry.id   AF-A0A2X3JY53-F1
#
_cell.length_a   1.000
_cell.length_b   1.000
_cell.length_c   1.000
_cell.angle_alpha   90.00
_cell.angle_beta   90.00
_cell.angle_gamma   90.00
#
_symmetry.space_group_name_H-M   'P 1'
#
loop_
_entity.id
_entity.type
_entity.pdbx_description
1 polymer ?
#
loop_
_entity_poly.entity_id
_entity_poly.type
_entity_poly.pdbx_seq_one_letter_code
_entity_poly.pdbx_strand_id
1 'polypeptide(L)'
;MRAQVLNLMMDLQQELGLSYVFISHDLSVVEHIADEVMVMYLGRCVEKGTKDQIFNNPRHPYTQALLSATPRLNPDDRRERIKLTGELPSPLNPPPVAPSTPAVVGASAPAPSCSRS
;
A
#
# COMPACT_ATOMS: atom_id res chain seq x y z
N MET A 1 12.71 -7.61 -9.43
CA MET A 1 14.17 -7.92 -9.32
C MET A 1 14.33 -9.38 -8.92
N ARG A 2 15.48 -10.01 -9.20
CA ARG A 2 15.76 -11.41 -8.81
C ARG A 2 15.99 -11.48 -7.29
N ALA A 3 15.32 -12.41 -6.60
CA ALA A 3 15.37 -12.57 -5.14
C ALA A 3 16.78 -12.85 -4.57
N GLN A 4 17.67 -13.43 -5.37
CA GLN A 4 19.03 -13.82 -4.95
C GLN A 4 19.90 -12.65 -4.47
N VAL A 5 19.72 -11.45 -5.05
CA VAL A 5 20.50 -10.26 -4.65
C VAL A 5 19.98 -9.69 -3.33
N LEU A 6 18.67 -9.75 -3.10
CA LEU A 6 18.06 -9.24 -1.87
C LEU A 6 18.49 -10.06 -0.64
N ASN A 7 18.53 -11.39 -0.75
CA ASN A 7 18.97 -12.25 0.34
C ASN A 7 20.44 -12.00 0.71
N LEU A 8 21.31 -11.87 -0.28
CA LEU A 8 22.73 -11.54 -0.03
C LEU A 8 22.88 -10.19 0.67
N MET A 9 22.09 -9.19 0.28
CA MET A 9 22.11 -7.89 0.95
C MET A 9 21.69 -8.04 2.42
N MET A 10 20.61 -8.78 2.71
CA MET A 10 20.16 -9.03 4.09
C MET A 10 21.24 -9.72 4.95
N ASP A 11 21.94 -10.70 4.40
CA ASP A 11 23.02 -11.40 5.10
C ASP A 11 24.16 -10.43 5.47
N LEU A 12 24.57 -9.59 4.51
CA LEU A 12 25.60 -8.57 4.73
C LEU A 12 25.16 -7.49 5.72
N GLN A 13 23.87 -7.15 5.74
CA GLN A 13 23.31 -6.24 6.73
C GLN A 13 23.55 -6.74 8.15
N GLN A 14 23.27 -8.02 8.38
CA GLN A 14 23.41 -8.64 9.70
C GLN A 14 24.87 -8.80 10.09
N GLU A 15 25.73 -9.22 9.15
CA GLU A 15 27.16 -9.42 9.41
C GLU A 15 27.89 -8.10 9.71
N LEU A 16 27.53 -7.02 9.03
CA LEU A 16 28.24 -5.74 9.10
C LEU A 16 27.51 -4.65 9.91
N GLY A 17 26.31 -4.94 10.42
CA GLY A 17 25.50 -3.98 11.19
C GLY A 17 25.02 -2.78 10.38
N LEU A 18 24.72 -2.96 9.09
CA LEU A 18 24.35 -1.87 8.19
C LEU A 18 22.88 -1.48 8.31
N SER A 19 22.58 -0.22 8.02
CA SER A 19 21.20 0.25 7.83
C SER A 19 20.91 0.39 6.34
N TYR A 20 19.77 -0.13 5.89
CA TYR A 20 19.33 -0.02 4.51
C TYR A 20 18.06 0.81 4.39
N VAL A 21 18.04 1.64 3.34
CA VAL A 21 16.85 2.39 2.91
C VAL A 21 16.49 1.87 1.53
N PHE A 22 15.30 1.30 1.40
CA PHE A 22 14.77 0.82 0.14
C PHE A 22 13.61 1.70 -0.33
N ILE A 23 13.62 2.08 -1.61
CA ILE A 23 12.56 2.89 -2.23
C ILE A 23 11.92 2.05 -3.32
N SER A 24 10.63 1.77 -3.17
CA SER A 24 9.87 0.94 -4.11
C SER A 24 8.42 1.36 -4.18
N HIS A 25 7.80 1.08 -5.32
CA HIS A 25 6.36 1.18 -5.54
C HIS A 25 5.67 -0.18 -5.41
N ASP A 26 6.43 -1.27 -5.39
CA ASP A 26 5.94 -2.63 -5.18
C ASP A 26 5.85 -2.91 -3.67
N LEU A 27 4.62 -2.91 -3.16
CA LEU A 27 4.34 -3.14 -1.74
C LEU A 27 4.59 -4.59 -1.31
N SER A 28 4.48 -5.57 -2.21
CA SER A 28 4.76 -6.98 -1.89
C SER A 28 6.24 -7.18 -1.57
N VAL A 29 7.12 -6.47 -2.27
CA VAL A 29 8.56 -6.48 -1.96
C VAL A 29 8.83 -5.78 -0.62
N VAL A 30 8.22 -4.62 -0.39
CA VAL A 30 8.39 -3.86 0.86
C VAL A 30 7.93 -4.66 2.08
N GLU A 31 6.81 -5.38 1.98
CA GLU A 31 6.30 -6.26 3.04
C GLU A 31 7.30 -7.37 3.43
N HIS A 32 8.09 -7.84 2.47
CA HIS A 32 9.05 -8.91 2.73
C HIS A 32 10.33 -8.41 3.40
N ILE A 33 10.80 -7.21 3.03
CA ILE A 33 12.18 -6.79 3.33
C ILE A 33 12.31 -5.67 4.36
N ALA A 34 11.25 -4.92 4.64
CA ALA A 34 11.32 -3.72 5.47
C ALA A 34 10.83 -3.98 6.90
N ASP A 35 11.54 -3.40 7.88
CA ASP A 35 11.12 -3.34 9.29
C ASP A 35 10.19 -2.14 9.55
N GLU A 36 10.59 -0.96 9.06
CA GLU A 36 9.81 0.27 9.07
C GLU A 36 9.44 0.71 7.65
N VAL A 37 8.27 1.32 7.51
CA VAL A 37 7.75 1.77 6.22
C VAL A 37 7.31 3.23 6.32
N MET A 38 7.73 4.01 5.33
CA MET A 38 7.29 5.40 5.11
C MET A 38 6.57 5.51 3.77
N VAL A 39 5.31 5.92 3.80
CA VAL A 39 4.49 6.14 2.62
C VAL A 39 4.56 7.61 2.25
N MET A 40 4.85 7.89 0.98
CA MET A 40 4.92 9.23 0.45
C MET A 40 3.84 9.48 -0.61
N TYR A 41 3.28 10.68 -0.62
CA TYR A 41 2.40 11.18 -1.67
C TYR A 41 2.79 12.60 -2.02
N LEU A 42 3.02 12.88 -3.32
CA LEU A 42 3.47 14.19 -3.82
C LEU A 42 4.67 14.77 -3.05
N GLY A 43 5.66 13.92 -2.74
CA GLY A 43 6.87 14.32 -2.03
C GLY A 43 6.70 14.54 -0.52
N ARG A 44 5.51 14.30 0.05
CA ARG A 44 5.25 14.42 1.49
C ARG A 44 5.08 13.06 2.14
N CYS A 45 5.66 12.88 3.32
CA CYS A 45 5.36 11.73 4.18
C CYS A 45 3.89 11.84 4.62
N VAL A 46 3.08 10.84 4.26
CA VAL A 46 1.67 10.76 4.63
C VAL A 46 1.39 9.73 5.69
N GLU A 47 2.27 8.73 5.84
CA GLU A 47 2.20 7.74 6.90
C GLU A 47 3.57 7.13 7.17
N LYS A 48 3.92 6.90 8.44
CA LYS A 48 5.12 6.17 8.85
C LYS A 48 4.78 5.25 10.01
N GLY A 49 5.30 4.03 9.99
CA GLY A 49 5.17 3.08 11.10
C GLY A 49 5.96 1.80 10.86
N THR A 50 5.82 0.87 11.80
CA THR A 50 6.27 -0.52 11.58
C THR A 50 5.56 -1.11 10.37
N LYS A 51 6.18 -2.10 9.72
CA LYS A 51 5.53 -2.87 8.66
C LYS A 51 4.13 -3.33 9.06
N ASP A 52 3.96 -3.91 10.24
CA ASP A 52 2.67 -4.44 10.68
C ASP A 52 1.61 -3.34 10.82
N GLN A 53 1.98 -2.16 11.34
CA GLN A 53 1.06 -1.03 11.42
C GLN A 53 0.61 -0.59 10.03
N ILE A 54 1.53 -0.45 9.08
CA ILE A 54 1.20 -0.01 7.72
C ILE A 54 0.36 -1.04 6.97
N PHE A 55 0.76 -2.32 6.97
CA PHE A 55 0.10 -3.34 6.16
C PHE A 55 -1.20 -3.87 6.80
N ASN A 56 -1.24 -4.00 8.13
CA ASN A 56 -2.40 -4.59 8.81
C ASN A 56 -3.40 -3.55 9.29
N ASN A 57 -2.96 -2.37 9.75
CA ASN A 57 -3.83 -1.31 10.27
C ASN A 57 -3.50 0.09 9.68
N PRO A 58 -3.55 0.26 8.35
CA PRO A 58 -3.23 1.54 7.70
C PRO A 58 -4.20 2.64 8.12
N ARG A 59 -3.68 3.76 8.60
CA ARG A 59 -4.46 4.90 9.11
C ARG A 59 -4.76 5.93 8.03
N HIS A 60 -3.89 6.11 7.04
CA HIS A 60 -4.09 7.12 6.01
C HIS A 60 -4.93 6.56 4.85
N PRO A 61 -5.97 7.28 4.36
CA PRO A 61 -6.83 6.80 3.27
C PRO A 61 -6.07 6.43 1.98
N TYR A 62 -5.02 7.17 1.67
CA TYR A 62 -4.13 6.86 0.54
C TYR A 62 -3.42 5.50 0.71
N THR A 63 -2.90 5.19 1.90
CA THR A 63 -2.25 3.91 2.20
C THR A 63 -3.25 2.75 2.14
N GLN A 64 -4.46 2.95 2.68
CA GLN A 64 -5.55 1.96 2.57
C GLN A 64 -5.86 1.62 1.11
N ALA A 65 -5.93 2.64 0.26
CA ALA A 65 -6.17 2.44 -1.16
C ALA A 65 -5.03 1.73 -1.89
N LEU A 66 -3.77 2.13 -1.63
CA LEU A 66 -2.60 1.46 -2.19
C LEU A 66 -2.60 -0.05 -1.84
N LEU A 67 -2.85 -0.37 -0.58
CA LEU A 67 -2.89 -1.75 -0.10
C LEU A 67 -4.07 -2.53 -0.67
N SER A 68 -5.22 -1.90 -0.89
CA SER A 68 -6.38 -2.57 -1.51
C SER A 68 -6.18 -2.96 -2.98
N ALA A 69 -5.19 -2.34 -3.64
CA ALA A 69 -4.84 -2.64 -5.03
C ALA A 69 -3.70 -3.66 -5.16
N THR A 70 -3.03 -4.03 -4.06
CA THR A 70 -1.84 -4.89 -4.08
C THR A 70 -2.21 -6.34 -3.74
N PRO A 71 -1.78 -7.34 -4.52
CA PRO A 71 -1.89 -8.75 -4.16
C PRO A 71 -1.08 -9.06 -2.90
N ARG A 72 -1.68 -9.77 -1.94
CA ARG A 72 -0.96 -10.24 -0.75
C ARG A 72 -0.08 -11.45 -1.07
N LEU A 73 1.00 -11.58 -0.31
CA LEU A 73 1.91 -12.74 -0.37
C LEU A 73 1.23 -14.03 0.12
N ASN A 74 0.22 -13.92 0.99
CA ASN A 74 -0.58 -15.05 1.47
C ASN A 74 -1.92 -15.13 0.68
N PRO A 75 -2.20 -16.24 -0.03
CA PRO A 75 -3.38 -16.37 -0.90
C PRO A 75 -4.73 -16.38 -0.15
N ASP A 76 -4.72 -16.65 1.16
CA ASP A 76 -5.92 -16.69 2.01
C ASP A 76 -6.37 -15.31 2.50
N ASP A 77 -5.50 -14.28 2.45
CA ASP A 77 -5.78 -12.93 2.95
C ASP A 77 -6.27 -11.96 1.86
N ARG A 78 -7.23 -12.39 1.03
CA ARG A 78 -7.84 -11.48 0.04
C ARG A 78 -8.72 -10.44 0.73
N ARG A 79 -8.23 -9.20 0.82
CA ARG A 79 -9.04 -8.04 1.22
C ARG A 79 -9.99 -7.63 0.09
N GLU A 80 -11.19 -7.18 0.45
CA GLU A 80 -12.12 -6.57 -0.49
C GLU A 80 -11.48 -5.35 -1.16
N ARG A 81 -11.52 -5.31 -2.49
CA ARG A 81 -10.90 -4.25 -3.29
C ARG A 81 -11.70 -2.96 -3.13
N ILE A 82 -11.20 -2.03 -2.32
CA ILE A 82 -11.73 -0.67 -2.24
C ILE A 82 -11.37 0.05 -3.55
N LYS A 83 -12.36 0.35 -4.38
CA LYS A 83 -12.16 1.22 -5.54
C LYS A 83 -12.06 2.66 -5.06
N LEU A 84 -10.87 3.25 -5.12
CA LEU A 84 -10.77 4.71 -5.18
C LEU A 84 -11.46 5.17 -6.46
N THR A 85 -12.62 5.81 -6.32
CA THR A 85 -13.27 6.54 -7.41
C THR A 85 -12.82 8.00 -7.31
N GLY A 86 -11.76 8.32 -8.04
CA GLY A 86 -11.20 9.65 -8.19
C GLY A 86 -9.99 9.56 -9.12
N GLU A 87 -9.92 10.42 -10.14
CA GLU A 87 -8.76 10.49 -11.02
C GLU A 87 -7.49 10.65 -10.18
N LEU A 88 -6.47 9.83 -10.44
CA LEU A 88 -5.14 10.03 -9.86
C LEU A 88 -4.66 11.43 -10.28
N PRO A 89 -4.48 12.39 -9.34
CA PRO A 89 -3.98 13.71 -9.71
C PRO A 89 -2.57 13.52 -10.25
N SER A 90 -2.36 13.93 -11.50
CA SER A 90 -1.04 13.87 -12.12
C SER A 90 -0.06 14.71 -11.29
N PRO A 91 1.12 14.19 -10.92
CA PRO A 91 2.11 14.92 -10.13
C PRO A 91 2.65 16.18 -10.83
N LEU A 92 2.37 16.34 -12.12
CA LEU A 92 2.70 17.51 -12.94
C LEU A 92 1.74 18.69 -12.73
N ASN A 93 0.57 18.48 -12.11
CA ASN A 93 -0.40 19.54 -11.78
C ASN A 93 -1.15 19.17 -10.48
N PRO A 94 -0.56 19.43 -9.31
CA PRO A 94 -1.30 19.25 -8.06
C PRO A 94 -2.47 20.24 -8.01
N PRO A 95 -3.71 19.81 -7.73
CA PRO A 95 -4.80 20.74 -7.47
C PRO A 95 -4.49 21.56 -6.20
N PRO A 96 -4.94 22.83 -6.13
CA PRO A 96 -4.77 23.64 -4.93
C PRO A 96 -5.43 22.93 -3.75
N VAL A 97 -4.65 22.65 -2.72
CA VAL A 97 -5.11 21.99 -1.49
C VAL A 97 -6.17 22.84 -0.78
N ALA A 98 -7.40 22.31 -0.67
CA ALA A 98 -8.41 22.78 0.27
C ALA A 98 -8.55 21.76 1.42
N PRO A 99 -8.79 22.20 2.67
CA PRO A 99 -8.75 21.33 3.83
C PRO A 99 -10.01 20.45 3.94
N SER A 100 -9.79 19.15 4.20
CA SER A 100 -10.68 18.22 4.90
C SER A 100 -12.15 18.10 4.46
N THR A 101 -12.45 17.09 3.64
CA THR A 101 -13.64 16.23 3.79
C THR A 101 -13.36 14.86 3.17
N PRO A 102 -13.62 13.73 3.86
CA PRO A 102 -13.53 12.41 3.24
C PRO A 102 -14.78 12.17 2.38
N ALA A 103 -14.60 11.84 1.10
CA ALA A 103 -15.67 11.26 0.31
C ALA A 103 -15.84 9.80 0.73
N VAL A 104 -16.77 9.55 1.67
CA VAL A 104 -17.29 8.20 1.97
C VAL A 104 -18.51 7.97 1.07
N VAL A 105 -18.44 7.05 0.11
CA VAL A 105 -19.56 6.35 -0.55
C VAL A 105 -18.97 5.10 -1.22
N GLY A 106 -19.47 3.86 -1.12
CA GLY A 106 -20.63 3.25 -0.49
C GLY A 106 -20.54 1.74 -0.74
N ALA A 107 -21.00 0.92 0.22
CA ALA A 107 -21.06 -0.52 0.07
C ALA A 107 -22.02 -0.91 -1.08
N SER A 108 -21.55 -1.69 -2.05
CA SER A 108 -22.41 -2.30 -3.06
C SER A 108 -23.11 -3.51 -2.45
N ALA A 109 -24.44 -3.46 -2.39
CA ALA A 109 -25.32 -4.57 -2.02
C ALA A 109 -25.14 -5.79 -2.95
N PRO A 110 -25.46 -7.03 -2.50
CA PRO A 110 -25.33 -8.23 -3.31
C PRO A 110 -26.40 -8.31 -4.40
N ALA A 111 -26.01 -8.84 -5.57
CA ALA A 111 -26.87 -9.02 -6.73
C ALA A 111 -28.04 -10.01 -6.45
N PRO A 112 -29.26 -9.76 -6.97
CA PRO A 112 -30.36 -10.70 -6.80
C PRO A 112 -30.22 -11.89 -7.77
N SER A 113 -30.31 -13.09 -7.22
CA SER A 113 -30.60 -14.32 -7.95
C SER A 113 -32.01 -14.22 -8.54
N CYS A 114 -32.16 -14.37 -9.86
CA CYS A 114 -33.46 -14.60 -10.48
C CYS A 114 -33.37 -15.75 -11.49
N SER A 115 -34.05 -16.84 -11.12
CA SER A 115 -34.37 -18.05 -11.89
C SER A 115 -35.40 -17.81 -13.00
N ARG A 116 -35.44 -18.76 -13.97
CA ARG A 116 -36.44 -19.07 -15.02
C ARG A 116 -36.04 -18.64 -16.43
N SER A 117 -36.25 -19.43 -17.48
CA SER A 117 -37.02 -20.68 -17.67
C SER A 117 -36.27 -21.65 -18.58
#